data_AF-A0A7J7GJA1-F1
#
_entry.id   AF-A0A7J7GJA1-F1
#
_cell.length_a   1.000
_cell.length_b   1.000
_cell.length_c   1.000
_cell.angle_alpha   90.00
_cell.angle_beta   90.00
_cell.angle_gamma   90.00
#
_symmetry.space_group_name_H-M   'P 1'
#
loop_
_entity.id
_entity.type
_entity.pdbx_description
1 polymer ?
#
loop_
_entity_poly.entity_id
_entity_poly.type
_entity_poly.pdbx_seq_one_letter_code
_entity_poly.pdbx_strand_id
1 'polypeptide(L)'
;MEHSGCLPNDVTYNTIIRGFIGQHKCYEALTLVEEMVQKGFSIDASNSSVIIDILSTKGQDPFVRKVIKKFMPKDSHGMHDIE
;
A
#
# COMPACT_ATOMS: atom_id res chain seq x y z
N MET A 1 -16.35 -10.68 18.79
CA MET A 1 -15.77 -11.97 18.36
C MET A 1 -14.29 -11.74 18.16
N GLU A 2 -13.52 -12.05 19.18
CA GLU A 2 -12.06 -12.16 19.15
C GLU A 2 -11.75 -13.52 19.78
N HIS A 3 -10.61 -14.15 19.42
CA HIS A 3 -10.14 -15.49 19.82
C HIS A 3 -10.29 -16.63 18.82
N SER A 4 -9.70 -16.47 17.65
CA SER A 4 -8.86 -17.54 17.10
C SER A 4 -7.50 -16.93 16.79
N GLY A 5 -6.44 -17.49 17.38
CA GLY A 5 -5.05 -17.04 17.23
C GLY A 5 -4.48 -17.24 15.83
N CYS A 6 -5.29 -17.12 14.79
CA CYS A 6 -4.87 -17.13 13.41
C CYS A 6 -4.42 -15.72 13.06
N LEU A 7 -3.12 -15.47 13.19
CA LEU A 7 -2.53 -14.23 12.69
C LEU A 7 -2.74 -14.19 11.17
N PRO A 8 -3.28 -13.08 10.63
CA PRO A 8 -3.38 -12.92 9.18
C PRO A 8 -1.99 -13.01 8.56
N ASN A 9 -1.88 -13.85 7.52
CA ASN A 9 -0.70 -13.96 6.68
C ASN A 9 -0.82 -13.04 5.45
N ASP A 10 0.23 -13.00 4.65
CA ASP A 10 0.29 -12.25 3.38
C ASP A 10 -0.92 -12.52 2.47
N VAL A 11 -1.33 -13.78 2.32
CA VAL A 11 -2.51 -14.17 1.53
C VAL A 11 -3.78 -13.53 2.10
N THR A 12 -3.97 -13.58 3.41
CA THR A 12 -5.14 -13.02 4.09
C THR A 12 -5.24 -11.51 3.86
N TYR A 13 -4.14 -10.77 4.06
CA TYR A 13 -4.10 -9.33 3.79
C TYR A 13 -4.44 -9.04 2.32
N ASN A 14 -3.80 -9.73 1.38
CA ASN A 14 -4.03 -9.53 -0.06
C ASN A 14 -5.49 -9.80 -0.46
N THR A 15 -6.13 -10.82 0.11
CA THR A 15 -7.55 -11.11 -0.14
C THR A 15 -8.45 -9.98 0.35
N ILE A 16 -8.24 -9.49 1.57
CA ILE A 16 -9.10 -8.43 2.14
C ILE A 16 -8.87 -7.10 1.40
N ILE A 17 -7.61 -6.77 1.09
CA ILE A 17 -7.24 -5.58 0.30
C ILE A 17 -7.95 -5.60 -1.05
N ARG A 18 -7.95 -6.74 -1.77
CA ARG A 18 -8.72 -6.90 -3.03
C ARG A 18 -10.21 -6.65 -2.84
N GLY A 19 -10.79 -7.15 -1.76
CA GLY A 19 -12.20 -6.92 -1.44
C GLY A 19 -12.53 -5.45 -1.25
N PHE A 20 -11.67 -4.69 -0.57
CA PHE A 20 -11.85 -3.25 -0.39
C PHE A 20 -11.64 -2.46 -1.68
N ILE A 21 -10.63 -2.82 -2.48
CA ILE A 21 -10.40 -2.23 -3.81
C ILE A 21 -11.63 -2.40 -4.70
N GLY A 22 -12.19 -3.62 -4.78
CA GLY A 22 -13.39 -3.89 -5.56
C GLY A 22 -14.65 -3.15 -5.08
N GLN A 23 -14.65 -2.66 -3.84
CA GLN A 23 -15.72 -1.84 -3.25
C GLN A 23 -15.40 -0.33 -3.30
N HIS A 24 -14.31 0.09 -3.95
CA HIS A 24 -13.81 1.47 -3.94
C HIS A 24 -13.53 2.03 -2.52
N LYS A 25 -13.30 1.16 -1.54
CA LYS A 25 -12.95 1.48 -0.15
C LYS A 25 -11.45 1.67 0.00
N CYS A 26 -10.95 2.70 -0.66
CA CYS A 26 -9.51 2.93 -0.82
C CYS A 26 -8.79 3.18 0.51
N TYR A 27 -9.43 3.87 1.47
CA TYR A 27 -8.81 4.19 2.75
C TYR A 27 -8.60 2.93 3.60
N GLU A 28 -9.61 2.07 3.68
CA GLU A 28 -9.54 0.80 4.40
C GLU A 28 -8.52 -0.15 3.79
N ALA A 29 -8.44 -0.19 2.44
CA ALA A 29 -7.40 -0.93 1.74
C ALA A 29 -6.01 -0.41 2.14
N LEU A 30 -5.79 0.91 2.16
CA LEU A 30 -4.49 1.50 2.50
C LEU A 30 -4.07 1.26 3.95
N THR A 31 -5.00 1.30 4.90
CA THR A 31 -4.71 0.97 6.30
C THR A 31 -4.21 -0.47 6.44
N LEU A 32 -4.83 -1.42 5.76
CA LEU A 32 -4.37 -2.81 5.75
C LEU A 32 -3.01 -2.98 5.07
N VAL A 33 -2.75 -2.21 4.01
CA VAL A 33 -1.44 -2.21 3.35
C VAL A 33 -0.35 -1.73 4.31
N GLU A 34 -0.58 -0.66 5.08
CA GLU A 34 0.40 -0.20 6.06
C GLU A 34 0.66 -1.26 7.13
N GLU A 35 -0.40 -1.87 7.67
CA GLU A 35 -0.29 -2.93 8.68
C GLU A 35 0.50 -4.14 8.15
N MET A 36 0.19 -4.58 6.92
CA MET A 36 0.87 -5.67 6.23
C MET A 36 2.37 -5.42 6.12
N VAL A 37 2.77 -4.20 5.72
CA VAL A 37 4.19 -3.80 5.61
C VAL A 37 4.85 -3.70 6.98
N GLN A 38 4.16 -3.15 7.99
CA GLN A 38 4.68 -3.06 9.36
C GLN A 38 4.97 -4.45 9.94
N LYS A 39 4.20 -5.46 9.52
CA LYS A 39 4.40 -6.87 9.88
C LYS A 39 5.41 -7.61 8.99
N GLY A 40 5.98 -6.94 7.98
CA GLY A 40 6.99 -7.50 7.08
C GLY A 40 6.44 -8.33 5.92
N PHE A 41 5.15 -8.27 5.64
CA PHE A 41 4.54 -8.96 4.51
C PHE A 41 4.59 -8.11 3.24
N SER A 42 4.72 -8.77 2.09
CA SER A 42 4.75 -8.10 0.78
C SER A 42 3.38 -8.08 0.13
N ILE A 43 3.03 -6.92 -0.41
CA ILE A 43 1.88 -6.76 -1.30
C ILE A 43 2.04 -7.66 -2.53
N ASP A 44 0.93 -8.23 -3.00
CA ASP A 44 0.89 -8.98 -4.25
C ASP A 44 1.06 -8.03 -5.46
N ALA A 45 1.84 -8.44 -6.45
CA ALA A 45 2.13 -7.64 -7.64
C ALA A 45 0.86 -7.32 -8.47
N SER A 46 -0.20 -8.12 -8.39
CA SER A 46 -1.48 -7.84 -9.04
C SER A 46 -2.29 -6.73 -8.34
N ASN A 47 -1.96 -6.43 -7.08
CA ASN A 47 -2.59 -5.35 -6.31
C ASN A 47 -1.77 -4.06 -6.35
N SER A 48 -0.45 -4.14 -6.62
CA SER A 48 0.44 -2.98 -6.60
C SER A 48 0.06 -1.91 -7.62
N SER A 49 -0.34 -2.29 -8.84
CA SER A 49 -0.73 -1.33 -9.89
C SER A 49 -1.99 -0.54 -9.52
N VAL A 50 -3.00 -1.21 -8.97
CA VAL A 50 -4.25 -0.57 -8.55
C VAL A 50 -4.04 0.29 -7.31
N ILE A 51 -3.21 -0.16 -6.38
CA ILE A 51 -2.82 0.64 -5.23
C ILE A 51 -2.04 1.88 -5.69
N ILE A 52 -1.10 1.75 -6.62
CA ILE A 52 -0.38 2.89 -7.22
C ILE A 52 -1.35 3.86 -7.91
N ASP A 53 -2.37 3.37 -8.60
CA ASP A 53 -3.38 4.21 -9.26
C ASP A 53 -4.26 4.97 -8.24
N ILE A 54 -4.73 4.28 -7.20
CA ILE A 54 -5.45 4.89 -6.07
C ILE A 54 -4.57 5.93 -5.35
N LEU A 55 -3.31 5.61 -5.11
CA LEU A 55 -2.33 6.49 -4.48
C LEU A 55 -2.02 7.71 -5.37
N SER A 56 -1.96 7.54 -6.69
CA SER A 56 -1.70 8.61 -7.66
C SER A 56 -2.89 9.56 -7.83
N THR A 57 -4.11 9.03 -7.74
CA THR A 57 -5.36 9.81 -7.83
C THR A 57 -5.74 10.49 -6.50
N LYS A 58 -5.27 9.98 -5.36
CA LYS A 58 -5.49 10.54 -4.01
C LYS A 58 -4.22 11.15 -3.37
N GLY A 59 -3.17 11.38 -4.15
CA GLY A 59 -1.81 11.73 -3.69
C GLY A 59 -1.63 13.02 -2.88
N GLN A 60 -2.70 13.80 -2.69
CA GLN A 60 -2.73 14.96 -1.79
C GLN A 60 -2.92 14.56 -0.32
N ASP A 61 -3.41 13.35 -0.06
CA ASP A 61 -3.57 12.86 1.31
C ASP A 61 -2.18 12.62 1.96
N PRO A 62 -1.88 13.27 3.09
CA PRO A 62 -0.57 13.16 3.73
C PRO A 62 -0.19 11.72 4.14
N PHE A 63 -1.19 10.89 4.43
CA PHE A 63 -1.02 9.50 4.83
C PHE A 63 -0.65 8.64 3.62
N VAL A 64 -1.41 8.79 2.53
CA VAL A 64 -1.11 8.25 1.19
C VAL A 64 0.31 8.61 0.75
N ARG A 65 0.70 9.89 0.87
CA ARG A 65 2.03 10.36 0.49
C ARG A 65 3.16 9.71 1.29
N LYS A 66 2.94 9.44 2.60
CA LYS A 66 3.91 8.75 3.45
C LYS A 66 4.10 7.30 3.00
N VAL A 67 3.01 6.62 2.66
CA VAL A 67 3.03 5.25 2.14
C VAL A 67 3.76 5.21 0.78
N ILE A 68 3.41 6.08 -0.18
CA ILE A 68 4.07 6.17 -1.49
C ILE A 68 5.59 6.32 -1.35
N LYS A 69 6.06 7.23 -0.49
CA LYS A 69 7.50 7.44 -0.27
C LYS A 69 8.22 6.20 0.29
N LYS A 70 7.53 5.37 1.07
CA LYS A 70 8.09 4.14 1.64
C LYS A 70 8.21 3.03 0.60
N PHE A 71 7.28 2.98 -0.36
CA PHE A 71 7.22 1.96 -1.40
C PHE A 71 7.97 2.33 -2.68
N MET A 72 8.03 3.62 -3.01
CA MET A 72 8.74 4.16 -4.16
C MET A 72 9.85 5.07 -3.62
N PRO A 73 11.00 4.51 -3.21
CA PRO A 73 12.18 5.32 -2.97
C PRO A 73 12.43 6.10 -4.25
N LYS A 74 12.43 7.44 -4.17
CA LYS A 74 12.78 8.26 -5.33
C LYS A 74 14.16 7.82 -5.78
N ASP A 75 14.24 7.30 -7.00
CA ASP A 75 15.51 7.06 -7.65
C ASP A 75 16.36 8.32 -7.48
N SER A 76 17.47 8.14 -6.78
CA SER A 76 18.53 9.11 -6.69
C SER A 76 19.24 9.08 -8.05
N HIS A 77 18.67 9.75 -9.06
CA HIS A 77 19.42 10.07 -10.26
C HIS A 77 19.46 11.58 -10.42
N GLY A 78 20.68 12.09 -10.34
CA GLY A 78 20.99 13.47 -10.03
C GLY A 78 20.44 14.46 -11.04
N MET A 79 20.02 15.61 -10.52
CA MET A 79 20.30 16.86 -11.20
C MET A 79 21.82 16.90 -11.43
N HIS A 80 22.23 16.61 -12.67
CA HIS A 80 23.46 17.23 -13.15
C HIS A 80 23.05 18.63 -13.56
N ASP A 81 23.13 19.54 -12.61
CA ASP A 81 23.40 20.93 -12.92
C ASP A 81 24.74 20.94 -13.66
N ILE A 82 24.69 21.13 -14.98
CA ILE A 82 25.83 21.63 -15.73
C ILE A 82 25.39 22.98 -16.28
N GLU A 83 25.82 24.00 -15.56
CA GLU A 83 25.98 25.38 -16.01
C GLU A 83 26.81 25.44 -17.31
#